data_AF-A0A8T7E302-F1
#
_entry.id   AF-A0A8T7E302-F1
#
_cell.length_a   1.000
_cell.length_b   1.000
_cell.length_c   1.000
_cell.angle_alpha   90.00
_cell.angle_beta   90.00
_cell.angle_gamma   90.00
#
_symmetry.space_group_name_H-M   'P 1'
#
loop_
_entity.id
_entity.type
_entity.pdbx_description
1 polymer ?
#
loop_
_entity_poly.entity_id
_entity_poly.type
_entity_poly.pdbx_seq_one_letter_code
_entity_poly.pdbx_strand_id
1 'polypeptide(L)'
;MTNVIKAAAGIILVLVAGALRAEVRFLDQNWSQAEREWFYHASQGSELVPYRIFLHLETADGEQLFRADRNIRRFGFIPSPPTRYNPDGLPVGFTRSRVHVGPTCAACHTQQFDYQGV
;
A
#
# COMPACT_ATOMS: atom_id res chain seq x y z
N MET A 1 24.91 -35.33 -47.37
CA MET A 1 23.67 -34.56 -47.17
C MET A 1 22.92 -35.21 -46.02
N THR A 2 22.87 -34.57 -44.86
CA THR A 2 21.77 -34.58 -43.84
C THR A 2 22.32 -33.99 -42.55
N ASN A 3 22.00 -32.70 -42.31
CA ASN A 3 22.24 -32.01 -41.06
C ASN A 3 21.22 -32.47 -40.02
N VAL A 4 21.67 -32.83 -38.82
CA VAL A 4 20.77 -32.97 -37.66
C VAL A 4 21.25 -32.01 -36.58
N ILE A 5 20.65 -30.81 -36.58
CA ILE A 5 20.81 -29.82 -35.51
C ILE A 5 19.93 -30.30 -34.36
N LYS A 6 20.55 -30.77 -33.26
CA LYS A 6 19.83 -31.05 -32.02
C LYS A 6 19.47 -29.72 -31.36
N ALA A 7 18.22 -29.30 -31.48
CA ALA A 7 17.69 -28.17 -30.72
C ALA A 7 17.58 -28.58 -29.25
N ALA A 8 18.49 -28.11 -28.40
CA ALA A 8 18.32 -28.17 -26.95
C ALA A 8 17.29 -27.09 -26.58
N ALA A 9 16.07 -27.52 -26.23
CA ALA A 9 15.07 -26.65 -25.64
C ALA A 9 15.53 -26.26 -24.23
N GLY A 10 16.24 -25.14 -24.12
CA GLY A 10 16.56 -24.53 -22.84
C GLY A 10 15.30 -23.96 -22.21
N ILE A 11 14.84 -24.56 -21.12
CA ILE A 11 13.83 -23.95 -20.24
C ILE A 11 14.52 -22.77 -19.55
N ILE A 12 14.26 -21.55 -20.05
CA ILE A 12 14.59 -20.33 -19.31
C ILE A 12 13.57 -20.23 -18.18
N LEU A 13 13.94 -20.69 -16.99
CA LEU A 13 13.20 -20.39 -15.77
C LEU A 13 13.44 -18.90 -15.45
N VAL A 14 12.55 -18.04 -15.95
CA VAL A 14 12.47 -16.66 -15.49
C VAL A 14 11.97 -16.72 -14.05
N LEU A 15 12.89 -16.66 -13.09
CA LEU A 15 12.56 -16.41 -11.68
C LEU A 15 12.03 -14.98 -11.61
N VAL A 16 10.72 -14.82 -11.79
CA VAL A 16 10.02 -13.61 -11.36
C VAL A 16 10.10 -13.61 -9.84
N ALA A 17 11.10 -12.90 -9.30
CA ALA A 17 11.20 -12.61 -7.87
C ALA A 17 10.09 -11.62 -7.49
N GLY A 18 8.84 -12.08 -7.56
CA GLY A 18 7.74 -11.44 -6.87
C GLY A 18 7.93 -11.72 -5.39
N ALA A 19 8.16 -10.69 -4.59
CA ALA A 19 8.15 -10.83 -3.14
C ALA A 19 6.80 -11.45 -2.74
N LEU A 20 6.83 -12.68 -2.23
CA LEU A 20 5.68 -13.30 -1.58
C LEU A 20 5.35 -12.42 -0.37
N ARG A 21 4.34 -11.55 -0.53
CA ARG A 21 3.77 -10.84 0.62
C ARG A 21 2.87 -11.83 1.35
N ALA A 22 3.12 -12.00 2.65
CA ALA A 22 2.20 -12.70 3.51
C ALA A 22 0.80 -12.10 3.38
N GLU A 23 -0.20 -12.98 3.35
CA GLU A 23 -1.60 -12.56 3.29
C GLU A 23 -1.97 -11.84 4.58
N VAL A 24 -2.44 -10.59 4.50
CA VAL A 24 -2.93 -9.85 5.68
C VAL A 24 -4.15 -10.57 6.24
N ARG A 25 -4.03 -11.05 7.48
CA ARG A 25 -5.15 -11.67 8.22
C ARG A 25 -5.88 -10.60 9.03
N PHE A 26 -7.15 -10.38 8.71
CA PHE A 26 -8.02 -9.52 9.51
C PHE A 26 -8.66 -10.32 10.64
N LEU A 27 -8.66 -9.74 11.84
CA LEU A 27 -9.38 -10.31 12.98
C LEU A 27 -10.88 -10.12 12.81
N ASP A 28 -11.66 -11.07 13.32
CA ASP A 28 -13.11 -10.91 13.42
C ASP A 28 -13.43 -9.92 14.55
N GLN A 29 -13.70 -8.68 14.15
CA GLN A 29 -14.03 -7.57 15.06
C GLN A 29 -15.51 -7.16 14.94
N ASN A 30 -16.37 -8.04 14.42
CA ASN A 30 -17.77 -7.75 14.16
C ASN A 30 -17.98 -6.55 13.20
N TRP A 31 -17.04 -6.35 12.28
CA TRP A 31 -17.10 -5.35 11.21
C TRP A 31 -17.12 -6.05 9.86
N SER A 32 -18.00 -5.57 8.97
CA SER A 32 -17.90 -5.87 7.56
C SER A 32 -16.63 -5.25 6.95
N GLN A 33 -16.24 -5.73 5.78
CA GLN A 33 -15.14 -5.13 5.02
C GLN A 33 -15.40 -3.63 4.73
N ALA A 34 -16.63 -3.29 4.35
CA ALA A 34 -16.99 -1.90 4.02
C ALA A 34 -16.90 -0.97 5.24
N GLU A 35 -17.33 -1.42 6.43
CA GLU A 35 -17.20 -0.64 7.67
C GLU A 35 -15.74 -0.43 8.04
N ARG A 36 -14.90 -1.46 7.91
CA ARG A 36 -13.46 -1.35 8.16
C ARG A 36 -12.78 -0.38 7.19
N GLU A 37 -13.06 -0.49 5.89
CA GLU A 37 -12.51 0.42 4.88
C GLU A 37 -12.99 1.86 5.08
N TRP A 38 -14.25 2.05 5.47
CA TRP A 38 -14.77 3.37 5.83
C TRP A 38 -14.02 3.92 7.05
N PHE A 39 -13.89 3.14 8.13
CA PHE A 39 -13.21 3.56 9.35
C PHE A 39 -11.75 3.99 9.09
N TYR A 40 -11.04 3.28 8.22
CA TYR A 40 -9.65 3.60 7.86
C TYR A 40 -9.47 4.97 7.21
N HIS A 41 -10.49 5.50 6.54
CA HIS A 41 -10.36 6.68 5.68
C HIS A 41 -11.48 7.72 5.87
N ALA A 42 -12.35 7.56 6.85
CA ALA A 42 -13.39 8.52 7.19
C ALA A 42 -12.77 9.83 7.68
N SER A 43 -13.02 10.93 6.96
CA SER A 43 -12.55 12.25 7.35
C SER A 43 -13.14 12.71 8.68
N GLN A 44 -12.27 13.26 9.53
CA GLN A 44 -12.60 13.84 10.82
C GLN A 44 -12.24 15.34 10.85
N GLY A 45 -12.00 15.93 9.67
CA GLY A 45 -11.71 17.36 9.51
C GLY A 45 -10.25 17.77 9.74
N SER A 46 -9.34 16.84 9.98
CA SER A 46 -7.90 17.14 10.08
C SER A 46 -7.31 17.54 8.73
N GLU A 47 -6.44 18.54 8.72
CA GLU A 47 -5.78 19.09 7.53
C GLU A 47 -4.30 19.37 7.83
N LEU A 48 -3.40 18.63 7.18
CA LEU A 48 -1.96 18.70 7.45
C LEU A 48 -1.15 19.19 6.24
N VAL A 49 -1.29 18.53 5.09
CA VAL A 49 -0.51 18.84 3.87
C VAL A 49 -1.46 19.06 2.71
N PRO A 50 -1.23 20.05 1.81
CA PRO A 50 -2.05 20.19 0.61
C PRO A 50 -2.10 18.89 -0.18
N TYR A 51 -3.31 18.42 -0.46
CA TYR A 51 -3.56 17.08 -1.00
C TYR A 51 -2.80 16.84 -2.31
N ARG A 52 -2.83 17.84 -3.20
CA ARG A 52 -2.11 17.81 -4.49
C ARG A 52 -0.60 17.62 -4.32
N ILE A 53 -0.02 18.25 -3.29
CA ILE A 53 1.42 18.15 -3.02
C ILE A 53 1.70 16.73 -2.51
N PHE A 54 0.97 16.26 -1.50
CA PHE A 54 1.21 14.92 -0.95
C PHE A 54 1.10 13.80 -1.99
N LEU A 55 0.16 13.91 -2.93
CA LEU A 55 0.00 12.91 -4.00
C LEU A 55 1.19 12.80 -4.96
N HIS A 56 1.93 13.89 -5.16
CA HIS A 56 2.98 14.03 -6.18
C HIS A 56 4.36 14.29 -5.57
N LEU A 57 4.46 14.35 -4.24
CA LEU A 57 5.71 14.57 -3.55
C LEU A 57 6.63 13.37 -3.79
N GLU A 58 7.85 13.62 -4.22
CA GLU A 58 8.91 12.61 -4.41
C GLU A 58 9.79 12.51 -3.16
N THR A 59 10.56 11.42 -3.02
CA THR A 59 11.55 11.30 -1.96
C THR A 59 12.79 12.14 -2.26
N ALA A 60 13.54 12.54 -1.23
CA ALA A 60 14.71 13.40 -1.42
C ALA A 60 15.84 12.74 -2.22
N ASP A 61 15.84 11.41 -2.30
CA ASP A 61 16.84 10.57 -2.95
C ASP A 61 16.45 10.13 -4.39
N GLY A 62 15.29 10.54 -4.91
CA GLY A 62 14.88 10.24 -6.28
C GLY A 62 13.39 10.44 -6.58
N GLU A 63 12.93 10.00 -7.74
CA GLU A 63 11.58 10.25 -8.26
C GLU A 63 10.49 9.32 -7.66
N GLN A 64 10.83 8.50 -6.66
CA GLN A 64 9.82 7.65 -6.01
C GLN A 64 8.86 8.53 -5.22
N LEU A 65 7.55 8.38 -5.46
CA LEU A 65 6.54 9.07 -4.66
C LEU A 65 6.73 8.79 -3.15
N PHE A 66 6.66 9.85 -2.34
CA PHE A 66 6.71 9.80 -0.89
C PHE A 66 5.63 8.89 -0.31
N ARG A 67 4.44 8.87 -0.92
CA ARG A 67 3.32 7.99 -0.52
C ARG A 67 3.48 6.54 -0.95
N ALA A 68 4.57 6.15 -1.61
CA ALA A 68 4.77 4.76 -2.01
C ALA A 68 4.85 3.84 -0.78
N ASP A 69 4.29 2.63 -0.89
CA ASP A 69 4.19 1.70 0.23
C ASP A 69 5.51 1.42 0.95
N ARG A 70 6.62 1.39 0.20
CA ARG A 70 7.96 1.17 0.79
C ARG A 70 8.32 2.29 1.76
N ASN A 71 7.99 3.53 1.39
CA ASN A 71 8.41 4.71 2.12
C ASN A 71 7.49 4.97 3.31
N ILE A 72 6.18 4.85 3.14
CA ILE A 72 5.23 5.01 4.27
C ILE A 72 5.41 3.93 5.34
N ARG A 73 5.79 2.70 4.97
CA ARG A 73 6.20 1.66 5.94
C ARG A 73 7.43 2.07 6.77
N ARG A 74 8.41 2.76 6.17
CA ARG A 74 9.58 3.30 6.90
C ARG A 74 9.18 4.31 7.98
N PHE A 75 8.04 4.99 7.80
CA PHE A 75 7.46 5.90 8.79
C PHE A 75 6.48 5.23 9.75
N GLY A 76 6.32 3.90 9.69
CA GLY A 76 5.43 3.14 10.57
C GLY A 76 3.96 3.14 10.17
N PHE A 77 3.61 3.69 9.00
CA PHE A 77 2.24 3.66 8.51
C PHE A 77 1.93 2.38 7.72
N ILE A 78 0.66 1.98 7.74
CA ILE A 78 0.16 0.78 7.07
C ILE A 78 -0.31 1.15 5.65
N PRO A 79 0.28 0.58 4.59
CA PRO A 79 -0.21 0.80 3.23
C PRO A 79 -1.63 0.27 3.05
N SER A 80 -2.44 1.00 2.30
CA SER A 80 -3.83 0.64 1.98
C SER A 80 -4.02 0.67 0.47
N PRO A 81 -4.59 -0.39 -0.14
CA PRO A 81 -4.90 -0.36 -1.56
C PRO A 81 -5.99 0.69 -1.85
N PRO A 82 -6.14 1.11 -3.12
CA PRO A 82 -7.26 1.95 -3.51
C PRO A 82 -8.62 1.31 -3.23
N THR A 83 -9.55 2.07 -2.66
CA THR A 83 -10.93 1.65 -2.38
C THR A 83 -11.91 2.77 -2.74
N ARG A 84 -13.23 2.51 -2.59
CA ARG A 84 -14.26 3.56 -2.73
C ARG A 84 -14.09 4.74 -1.75
N TYR A 85 -13.45 4.51 -0.60
CA TYR A 85 -13.20 5.54 0.42
C TYR A 85 -11.78 6.13 0.33
N ASN A 86 -10.91 5.51 -0.46
CA ASN A 86 -9.51 5.87 -0.61
C ASN A 86 -9.06 5.66 -2.07
N PRO A 87 -9.56 6.44 -3.04
CA PRO A 87 -9.31 6.19 -4.46
C PRO A 87 -7.84 6.32 -4.87
N ASP A 88 -7.06 7.08 -4.11
CA ASP A 88 -5.64 7.34 -4.40
C ASP A 88 -4.67 6.45 -3.60
N GLY A 89 -5.17 5.51 -2.78
CA GLY A 89 -4.34 4.57 -2.02
C GLY A 89 -3.46 5.26 -0.97
N LEU A 90 -4.03 6.19 -0.20
CA LEU A 90 -3.38 6.77 0.98
C LEU A 90 -3.18 5.70 2.07
N PRO A 91 -2.17 5.80 2.95
CA PRO A 91 -2.00 4.87 4.06
C PRO A 91 -3.25 4.83 4.97
N VAL A 92 -3.47 3.70 5.64
CA VAL A 92 -4.51 3.58 6.68
C VAL A 92 -4.37 4.72 7.66
N GLY A 93 -5.48 5.37 7.99
CA GLY A 93 -5.46 6.51 8.86
C GLY A 93 -5.32 7.85 8.16
N PHE A 94 -5.15 7.91 6.84
CA PHE A 94 -5.07 9.17 6.09
C PHE A 94 -6.22 9.30 5.11
N THR A 95 -6.70 10.52 4.93
CA THR A 95 -7.79 10.81 4.00
C THR A 95 -7.71 12.23 3.44
N ARG A 96 -8.43 12.47 2.35
CA ARG A 96 -8.62 13.81 1.80
C ARG A 96 -9.69 14.54 2.61
N SER A 97 -9.31 15.64 3.24
CA SER A 97 -10.24 16.62 3.82
C SER A 97 -10.15 17.91 3.02
N ARG A 98 -11.22 18.25 2.29
CA ARG A 98 -11.25 19.39 1.34
C ARG A 98 -10.09 19.34 0.33
N VAL A 99 -9.10 20.20 0.51
CA VAL A 99 -7.92 20.35 -0.34
C VAL A 99 -6.63 19.91 0.34
N HIS A 100 -6.73 19.29 1.52
CA HIS A 100 -5.60 18.76 2.30
C HIS A 100 -5.73 17.24 2.50
N VAL A 101 -4.60 16.58 2.72
CA VAL A 101 -4.56 15.28 3.39
C VAL A 101 -4.40 15.52 4.90
N GLY A 102 -5.04 14.70 5.71
CA GLY A 102 -4.89 14.73 7.15
C GLY A 102 -5.05 13.33 7.77
N PRO A 103 -4.51 13.14 8.98
CA PRO A 103 -4.72 11.93 9.75
C PRO A 103 -6.18 11.83 10.24
N THR A 104 -6.59 10.60 10.51
CA THR A 104 -7.88 10.21 11.10
C THR A 104 -7.60 9.40 12.36
N CYS A 105 -8.63 9.06 13.14
CA CYS A 105 -8.53 8.11 14.26
C CYS A 105 -7.74 6.85 13.92
N ALA A 106 -7.93 6.28 12.71
CA ALA A 106 -7.28 5.04 12.32
C ALA A 106 -5.76 5.15 12.18
N ALA A 107 -5.19 6.36 12.10
CA ALA A 107 -3.73 6.54 12.09
C ALA A 107 -3.07 6.08 13.40
N CYS A 108 -3.81 6.15 14.51
CA CYS A 108 -3.33 5.75 15.84
C CYS A 108 -4.10 4.54 16.41
N HIS A 109 -5.36 4.34 16.00
CA HIS A 109 -6.24 3.27 16.50
C HIS A 109 -6.37 2.09 15.53
N THR A 110 -5.41 1.91 14.63
CA THR A 110 -5.30 0.70 13.80
C THR A 110 -3.83 0.32 13.73
N GLN A 111 -3.56 -0.96 13.97
CA GLN A 111 -2.20 -1.48 13.96
C GLN A 111 -2.16 -2.80 13.18
N GLN A 112 -1.08 -2.98 12.44
CA GLN A 112 -0.68 -4.27 11.88
C GLN A 112 0.50 -4.78 12.71
N PHE A 113 0.47 -6.06 13.05
CA PHE A 113 1.59 -6.74 13.69
C PHE A 113 1.99 -7.91 12.81
N ASP A 114 3.28 -8.01 12.55
CA ASP A 114 3.86 -9.15 11.85
C ASP A 114 4.30 -10.18 12.92
N TYR A 115 3.93 -11.45 12.74
CA TYR A 115 4.19 -12.53 13.70
C TYR A 115 4.93 -13.67 13.01
N GLN A 116 6.03 -14.15 13.59
CA GLN A 116 6.85 -15.22 12.99
C GLN A 116 7.35 -14.92 11.56
N GLY A 117 7.53 -13.65 11.21
CA GLY A 117 8.02 -13.23 9.89
C GLY A 117 6.97 -13.24 8.78
N VAL A 118 5.69 -13.33 9.15
CA VAL A 118 4.52 -13.10 8.28
C VAL A 118 3.69 -11.92 8.75
#